data_AF-A0A919JB03-F1
#
_entry.id   AF-A0A919JB03-F1
#
_cell.length_a   1.000
_cell.length_b   1.000
_cell.length_c   1.000
_cell.angle_alpha   90.00
_cell.angle_beta   90.00
_cell.angle_gamma   90.00
#
_symmetry.space_group_name_H-M   'P 1'
#
loop_
_entity.id
_entity.type
_entity.pdbx_description
1 polymer ?
#
loop_
_entity_poly.entity_id
_entity_poly.type
_entity_poly.pdbx_seq_one_letter_code
_entity_poly.pdbx_strand_id
1 'polypeptide(L)'
;MTAVTETRVWTLAIPAPAKMLSANAKPHHRVAGVTRKAWREAAFTYAQQAKLPTGLERVRIDVALHHTVNRDRDDANWHPYVLKPIVDGLGPQKISRQRNDKVRVDVGYGLIPDDTPAHLDGPFPSLGEKVSRTEYPLGLAVVTVTDLSGEPTGGFQVERRVMSAATAWTFRCPARHQVVVTVRSADDPGAYRELFASEHAGCEVAA
;
A
#
# COMPACT_ATOMS: atom_id res chain seq x y z
N MET A 1 24.64 16.74 -11.46
CA MET A 1 24.01 17.49 -10.35
C MET A 1 22.62 16.90 -10.18
N THR A 2 22.43 16.01 -9.22
CA THR A 2 21.14 15.38 -8.94
C THR A 2 20.28 16.43 -8.24
N ALA A 3 19.26 16.95 -8.91
CA ALA A 3 18.30 17.85 -8.27
C ALA A 3 17.64 17.07 -7.13
N VAL A 4 17.73 17.60 -5.91
CA VAL A 4 16.99 17.06 -4.76
C VAL A 4 15.55 17.51 -4.97
N THR A 5 14.72 16.63 -5.54
CA THR A 5 13.28 16.86 -5.61
C THR A 5 12.75 16.89 -4.18
N GLU A 6 12.13 17.99 -3.75
CA GLU A 6 11.47 18.03 -2.44
C GLU A 6 10.36 16.98 -2.38
N THR A 7 10.45 16.07 -1.41
CA THR A 7 9.41 15.05 -1.18
C THR A 7 8.13 15.72 -0.71
N ARG A 8 7.07 15.66 -1.52
CA ARG A 8 5.76 16.22 -1.19
C ARG A 8 4.98 15.24 -0.32
N VAL A 9 4.35 15.73 0.75
CA VAL A 9 3.58 14.91 1.69
C VAL A 9 2.24 15.54 1.98
N TRP A 10 1.18 14.73 1.97
CA TRP A 10 -0.17 15.13 2.35
C TRP A 10 -0.73 14.21 3.44
N THR A 11 -1.59 14.75 4.30
CA THR A 11 -2.24 14.00 5.36
C THR A 11 -3.76 14.17 5.30
N LEU A 12 -4.49 13.06 5.38
CA LEU A 12 -5.95 13.05 5.49
C LEU A 12 -6.34 12.46 6.85
N ALA A 13 -7.18 13.17 7.60
CA ALA A 13 -7.84 12.64 8.78
C ALA A 13 -9.26 12.21 8.37
N ILE A 14 -9.52 10.90 8.36
CA ILE A 14 -10.80 10.31 7.93
C ILE A 14 -11.50 9.72 9.16
N PRO A 15 -12.49 10.40 9.77
CA PRO A 15 -13.35 9.83 10.78
C PRO A 15 -13.97 8.54 10.25
N ALA A 16 -13.97 7.47 11.06
CA ALA A 16 -14.43 6.17 10.60
C ALA A 16 -15.91 6.22 10.19
N PRO A 17 -16.24 6.01 8.89
CA PRO A 17 -17.62 6.10 8.39
C PRO A 17 -18.47 4.89 8.80
N ALA A 18 -17.81 3.80 9.21
CA ALA A 18 -18.41 2.58 9.68
C ALA A 18 -17.50 1.94 10.73
N LYS A 19 -18.03 0.98 11.50
CA LYS A 19 -17.23 0.19 12.43
C LYS A 19 -16.04 -0.43 11.69
N MET A 20 -14.83 -0.17 12.18
CA MET A 20 -13.63 -0.85 11.68
C MET A 20 -13.79 -2.35 11.86
N LEU A 21 -13.66 -3.11 10.78
CA LEU A 21 -13.71 -4.57 10.80
C LEU A 21 -12.30 -5.14 10.69
N SER A 22 -12.00 -6.12 11.53
CA SER A 22 -10.77 -6.91 11.49
C SER A 22 -11.01 -8.21 10.73
N ALA A 23 -9.99 -8.71 10.03
CA ALA A 23 -9.95 -10.02 9.38
C ALA A 23 -10.36 -11.15 10.34
N ASN A 24 -9.93 -11.06 11.60
CA ASN A 24 -10.21 -12.06 12.64
C ASN A 24 -11.68 -12.16 13.01
N ALA A 25 -12.48 -11.11 12.76
CA ALA A 25 -13.91 -11.11 13.06
C ALA A 25 -14.72 -11.98 12.09
N LYS A 26 -14.12 -12.46 10.99
CA LYS A 26 -14.78 -13.24 9.92
C LYS A 26 -16.19 -12.72 9.59
N PRO A 27 -16.33 -11.41 9.28
CA PRO A 27 -17.64 -10.80 9.12
C PRO A 27 -18.39 -11.42 7.93
N HIS A 28 -19.72 -11.49 8.05
CA HIS A 28 -20.57 -11.90 6.94
C HIS A 28 -20.32 -10.99 5.71
N HIS A 29 -20.18 -11.59 4.53
CA HIS A 29 -19.73 -10.90 3.30
C HIS A 29 -20.55 -9.64 2.96
N ARG A 30 -21.85 -9.62 3.26
CA ARG A 30 -22.71 -8.43 3.09
C ARG A 30 -22.26 -7.25 3.96
N VAL A 31 -21.99 -7.50 5.23
CA VAL A 31 -21.53 -6.47 6.20
C VAL A 31 -20.14 -5.96 5.82
N ALA A 32 -19.26 -6.89 5.41
CA ALA A 32 -17.93 -6.54 4.88
C ALA A 32 -18.04 -5.70 3.61
N GLY A 33 -18.99 -5.99 2.72
CA GLY A 33 -19.26 -5.21 1.51
C GLY A 33 -19.66 -3.77 1.82
N VAL A 34 -20.61 -3.58 2.74
CA VAL A 34 -21.07 -2.25 3.18
C VAL A 34 -19.92 -1.45 3.80
N THR A 35 -19.14 -2.08 4.68
CA THR A 35 -18.00 -1.43 5.36
C THR A 35 -16.93 -0.99 4.36
N ARG A 36 -16.54 -1.87 3.42
CA ARG A 36 -15.57 -1.53 2.38
C ARG A 36 -16.06 -0.38 1.51
N LYS A 37 -17.35 -0.39 1.12
CA LYS A 37 -17.93 0.70 0.34
C LYS A 37 -17.85 2.04 1.10
N ALA A 38 -18.25 2.06 2.37
CA ALA A 38 -18.23 3.26 3.20
C ALA A 38 -16.82 3.85 3.35
N TRP A 39 -15.81 3.02 3.63
CA TRP A 39 -14.41 3.47 3.72
C TRP A 39 -13.88 4.02 2.40
N ARG A 40 -14.23 3.40 1.27
CA ARG A 40 -13.83 3.85 -0.06
C ARG A 40 -14.43 5.22 -0.39
N GLU A 41 -15.73 5.40 -0.15
CA GLU A 41 -16.43 6.66 -0.40
C GLU A 41 -15.94 7.78 0.52
N ALA A 42 -15.62 7.46 1.78
CA ALA A 42 -15.02 8.42 2.69
C ALA A 42 -13.62 8.86 2.21
N ALA A 43 -12.74 7.94 1.82
CA ALA A 43 -11.41 8.29 1.32
C ALA A 43 -11.48 9.20 0.08
N PHE A 44 -12.35 8.87 -0.88
CA PHE A 44 -12.63 9.72 -2.04
C PHE A 44 -13.08 11.13 -1.63
N THR A 45 -14.06 11.22 -0.72
CA THR A 45 -14.64 12.50 -0.28
C THR A 45 -13.60 13.38 0.42
N TYR A 46 -12.82 12.80 1.33
CA TYR A 46 -11.80 13.55 2.08
C TYR A 46 -10.62 13.96 1.20
N ALA A 47 -10.23 13.13 0.22
CA ALA A 47 -9.23 13.51 -0.78
C ALA A 47 -9.69 14.71 -1.61
N GLN A 48 -10.96 14.72 -2.03
CA GLN A 48 -11.56 15.83 -2.77
C GLN A 48 -11.63 17.11 -1.93
N GLN A 49 -12.03 17.01 -0.67
CA GLN A 49 -12.07 18.14 0.25
C GLN A 49 -10.67 18.72 0.51
N ALA A 50 -9.68 17.85 0.68
CA ALA A 50 -8.28 18.23 0.87
C ALA A 50 -7.61 18.72 -0.43
N LYS A 51 -8.28 18.59 -1.58
CA LYS A 51 -7.74 18.93 -2.92
C LYS A 51 -6.39 18.28 -3.17
N LEU A 52 -6.28 16.98 -2.86
CA LEU A 52 -5.07 16.23 -3.16
C LEU A 52 -4.74 16.31 -4.66
N PRO A 53 -3.45 16.29 -5.06
CA PRO A 53 -3.11 16.21 -6.47
C PRO A 53 -3.67 14.92 -7.09
N THR A 54 -3.84 14.94 -8.40
CA THR A 54 -4.26 13.77 -9.20
C THR A 54 -3.20 13.47 -10.24
N GLY A 55 -3.10 12.21 -10.64
CA GLY A 55 -2.14 11.78 -11.67
C GLY A 55 -0.68 11.83 -11.22
N LEU A 56 -0.41 11.64 -9.93
CA LEU A 56 0.95 11.38 -9.45
C LEU A 56 1.45 10.08 -10.07
N GLU A 57 2.74 10.04 -10.40
CA GLU A 57 3.33 8.85 -11.04
C GLU A 57 3.46 7.73 -10.03
N ARG A 58 3.86 8.04 -8.79
CA ARG A 58 4.06 7.04 -7.74
C ARG A 58 3.85 7.64 -6.36
N VAL A 59 3.20 6.88 -5.48
CA VAL A 59 2.97 7.30 -4.09
C VAL A 59 3.25 6.18 -3.11
N ARG A 60 3.67 6.55 -1.90
CA ARG A 60 3.58 5.70 -0.72
C ARG A 60 2.38 6.10 0.13
N ILE A 61 1.65 5.12 0.63
CA ILE A 61 0.51 5.33 1.52
C ILE A 61 0.77 4.64 2.87
N ASP A 62 0.81 5.44 3.92
CA ASP A 62 0.83 4.98 5.32
C ASP A 62 -0.53 5.27 5.96
N VAL A 63 -1.07 4.30 6.71
CA VAL A 63 -2.38 4.42 7.36
C VAL A 63 -2.25 4.11 8.85
N ALA A 64 -2.38 5.13 9.68
CA ALA A 64 -2.47 5.00 11.13
C ALA A 64 -3.94 4.86 11.55
N LEU A 65 -4.28 3.73 12.18
CA LEU A 65 -5.62 3.48 12.70
C LEU A 65 -5.68 3.85 14.19
N HIS A 66 -6.54 4.80 14.51
CA HIS A 66 -6.79 5.27 15.86
C HIS A 66 -8.13 4.72 16.36
N HIS A 67 -8.08 3.87 17.38
CA HIS A 67 -9.26 3.25 17.98
C HIS A 67 -9.74 4.02 19.22
N THR A 68 -11.01 3.85 19.57
CA THR A 68 -11.62 4.45 20.78
C THR A 68 -11.28 3.72 22.07
N VAL A 69 -10.67 2.54 21.99
CA VAL A 69 -10.29 1.72 23.14
C VAL A 69 -8.85 1.25 23.01
N ASN A 70 -8.11 1.35 24.11
CA ASN A 70 -6.73 0.90 24.19
C ASN A 70 -6.73 -0.63 24.40
N ARG A 71 -6.43 -1.37 23.35
CA ARG A 71 -6.33 -2.84 23.35
C ARG A 71 -5.22 -3.22 22.40
N ASP A 72 -4.48 -4.25 22.76
CA ASP A 72 -3.47 -4.82 21.89
C ASP A 72 -4.14 -5.41 20.65
N ARG A 73 -3.61 -5.06 19.48
CA ARG A 73 -4.12 -5.44 18.18
C ARG A 73 -2.94 -5.65 17.26
N ASP A 74 -3.12 -6.56 16.31
CA ASP A 74 -2.23 -6.70 15.17
C ASP A 74 -2.82 -5.86 14.02
N ASP A 75 -1.95 -5.01 13.46
CA ASP A 75 -2.24 -3.94 12.51
C ASP A 75 -2.54 -4.46 11.10
N ALA A 76 -1.92 -5.58 10.71
CA ALA A 76 -2.16 -6.25 9.43
C ALA A 76 -3.61 -6.75 9.29
N ASN A 77 -4.29 -7.06 10.42
CA ASN A 77 -5.66 -7.59 10.39
C ASN A 77 -6.71 -6.61 9.85
N TRP A 78 -6.39 -5.32 9.74
CA TRP A 78 -7.32 -4.31 9.24
C TRP A 78 -7.23 -4.12 7.72
N HIS A 79 -6.22 -4.72 7.09
CA HIS A 79 -5.93 -4.56 5.68
C HIS A 79 -7.14 -4.81 4.75
N PRO A 80 -7.88 -5.93 4.85
CA PRO A 80 -8.92 -6.26 3.87
C PRO A 80 -10.17 -5.36 3.92
N TYR A 81 -10.47 -4.75 5.08
CA TYR A 81 -11.74 -4.08 5.31
C TYR A 81 -11.63 -2.58 5.58
N VAL A 82 -10.43 -2.07 5.87
CA VAL A 82 -10.19 -0.65 6.14
C VAL A 82 -9.13 -0.10 5.18
N LEU A 83 -7.90 -0.62 5.22
CA LEU A 83 -6.79 -0.04 4.44
C LEU A 83 -6.99 -0.21 2.93
N LYS A 84 -7.28 -1.43 2.45
CA LYS A 84 -7.46 -1.66 1.01
C LYS A 84 -8.59 -0.81 0.43
N PRO A 85 -9.76 -0.68 1.09
CA PRO A 85 -10.79 0.27 0.64
C PRO A 85 -10.37 1.74 0.62
N ILE A 86 -9.58 2.21 1.59
CA ILE A 86 -9.02 3.57 1.57
C ILE A 86 -8.17 3.76 0.31
N VAL A 87 -7.23 2.84 0.07
CA VAL A 87 -6.40 2.87 -1.13
C VAL A 87 -7.22 2.81 -2.41
N ASP A 88 -8.23 1.93 -2.48
CA ASP A 88 -9.14 1.86 -3.63
C ASP A 88 -9.88 3.19 -3.86
N GLY A 89 -10.19 3.95 -2.80
CA GLY A 89 -10.87 5.24 -2.90
C GLY A 89 -9.94 6.37 -3.34
N LEU A 90 -8.65 6.27 -3.03
CA LEU A 90 -7.62 7.23 -3.46
C LEU A 90 -7.10 6.93 -4.88
N GLY A 91 -7.01 5.65 -5.25
CA GLY A 91 -6.54 5.19 -6.56
C GLY A 91 -7.52 5.49 -7.70
N PRO A 92 -7.36 4.83 -8.86
CA PRO A 92 -8.23 5.04 -10.01
C PRO A 92 -9.65 4.50 -9.77
N GLN A 93 -10.61 5.05 -10.51
CA GLN A 93 -11.98 4.53 -10.54
C GLN A 93 -11.98 3.08 -11.04
N LYS A 94 -12.74 2.20 -10.37
CA LYS A 94 -12.81 0.78 -10.72
C LYS A 94 -14.15 0.42 -11.33
N ILE A 95 -14.12 -0.14 -12.52
CA ILE A 95 -15.29 -0.66 -13.23
C ILE A 95 -15.17 -2.18 -13.29
N SER A 96 -16.17 -2.90 -12.77
CA SER A 96 -16.17 -4.37 -12.73
C SER A 96 -17.50 -4.92 -13.23
N ARG A 97 -17.45 -6.06 -13.93
CA ARG A 97 -18.64 -6.78 -14.38
C ARG A 97 -19.01 -7.85 -13.36
N GLN A 98 -20.25 -7.83 -12.90
CA GLN A 98 -20.79 -8.85 -11.99
C GLN A 98 -21.24 -10.10 -12.74
N ARG A 99 -21.42 -11.21 -12.02
CA ARG A 99 -21.87 -12.50 -12.56
C ARG A 99 -23.22 -12.45 -13.29
N ASN A 100 -24.06 -11.46 -12.96
CA ASN A 100 -25.36 -11.23 -13.57
C ASN A 100 -25.31 -10.15 -14.66
N ASP A 101 -24.14 -9.94 -15.28
CA ASP A 101 -23.87 -8.92 -16.30
C ASP A 101 -24.04 -7.47 -15.87
N LYS A 102 -24.37 -7.19 -14.59
CA LYS A 102 -24.44 -5.82 -14.11
C LYS A 102 -23.05 -5.21 -14.01
N VAL A 103 -22.90 -4.02 -14.56
CA VAL A 103 -21.69 -3.21 -14.39
C VAL A 103 -21.75 -2.54 -13.02
N ARG A 104 -20.69 -2.67 -12.25
CA ARG A 104 -20.47 -1.97 -10.98
C ARG A 104 -19.34 -0.97 -11.18
N VAL A 105 -19.63 0.29 -10.83
CA VAL A 105 -18.66 1.37 -10.80
C VAL A 105 -18.41 1.72 -9.34
N ASP A 106 -17.16 1.56 -8.89
CA ASP A 106 -16.69 1.98 -7.58
C ASP A 106 -15.91 3.29 -7.73
N VAL A 107 -16.12 4.24 -6.82
CA VAL A 107 -15.41 5.52 -6.81
C VAL A 107 -13.90 5.34 -6.64
N GLY A 108 -13.13 6.22 -7.27
CA GLY A 108 -11.69 6.35 -7.10
C GLY A 108 -11.28 7.78 -7.44
N TYR A 109 -10.42 8.38 -6.63
CA TYR A 109 -10.05 9.79 -6.72
C TYR A 109 -9.12 10.09 -7.90
N GLY A 110 -8.33 9.11 -8.33
CA GLY A 110 -7.33 9.29 -9.37
C GLY A 110 -6.05 9.96 -8.86
N LEU A 111 -5.66 9.71 -7.60
CA LEU A 111 -4.38 10.14 -7.04
C LEU A 111 -3.21 9.64 -7.89
N ILE A 112 -3.30 8.38 -8.32
CA ILE A 112 -2.34 7.66 -9.18
C ILE A 112 -3.07 7.00 -10.36
N PRO A 113 -2.38 6.70 -11.48
CA PRO A 113 -3.01 6.12 -12.66
C PRO A 113 -3.45 4.66 -12.46
N ASP A 114 -2.74 3.88 -11.64
CA ASP A 114 -3.07 2.47 -11.35
C ASP A 114 -2.68 2.08 -9.91
N ASP A 115 -3.24 1.01 -9.35
CA ASP A 115 -2.90 0.49 -8.01
C ASP A 115 -1.86 -0.64 -8.02
N THR A 116 -1.05 -0.69 -9.08
CA THR A 116 0.04 -1.65 -9.23
C THR A 116 1.29 -1.24 -8.42
N PRO A 117 2.20 -2.18 -8.12
CA PRO A 117 3.45 -1.87 -7.42
C PRO A 117 4.34 -0.80 -8.08
N ALA A 118 4.13 -0.52 -9.38
CA ALA A 118 4.85 0.55 -10.08
C ALA A 118 4.40 1.96 -9.63
N HIS A 119 3.14 2.11 -9.24
CA HIS A 119 2.54 3.40 -8.88
C HIS A 119 2.20 3.52 -7.40
N LEU A 120 2.07 2.39 -6.69
CA LEU A 120 1.66 2.34 -5.30
C LEU A 120 2.65 1.54 -4.46
N ASP A 121 3.17 2.18 -3.42
CA ASP A 121 3.90 1.57 -2.32
C ASP A 121 3.03 1.56 -1.05
N GLY A 122 2.73 0.37 -0.52
CA GLY A 122 1.81 0.18 0.61
C GLY A 122 0.43 -0.40 0.20
N PRO A 123 -0.61 -0.23 1.05
CA PRO A 123 -0.66 0.60 2.24
C PRO A 123 0.10 -0.02 3.43
N PHE A 124 0.86 0.79 4.16
CA PHE A 124 1.52 0.36 5.38
C PHE A 124 0.64 0.65 6.61
N PRO A 125 0.19 -0.39 7.33
CA PRO A 125 -0.58 -0.20 8.55
C PRO A 125 0.31 0.30 9.69
N SER A 126 -0.28 1.11 10.56
CA SER A 126 0.20 1.32 11.93
C SER A 126 -0.98 1.53 12.87
N LEU A 127 -0.77 1.33 14.17
CA LEU A 127 -1.76 1.67 15.19
C LEU A 127 -1.38 2.99 15.83
N GLY A 128 -2.28 3.96 15.73
CA GLY A 128 -2.11 5.27 16.36
C GLY A 128 -2.60 5.28 17.80
N GLU A 129 -2.42 6.43 18.46
CA GLU A 129 -2.92 6.64 19.81
C GLU A 129 -4.44 6.52 19.90
N LYS A 130 -4.93 6.18 21.10
CA LYS A 130 -6.38 6.13 21.37
C LYS A 130 -7.00 7.51 21.17
N VAL A 131 -8.10 7.55 20.43
CA VAL A 131 -8.91 8.76 20.23
C VAL A 131 -10.15 8.80 21.12
N SER A 132 -10.67 10.01 21.36
CA SER A 132 -11.91 10.22 22.12
C SER A 132 -13.09 9.57 21.42
N ARG A 133 -13.89 8.80 22.16
CA ARG A 133 -15.14 8.22 21.65
C ARG A 133 -16.23 9.26 21.41
N THR A 134 -16.16 10.41 22.09
CA THR A 134 -17.13 11.49 21.90
C THR A 134 -16.92 12.18 20.56
N GLU A 135 -15.65 12.40 20.20
CA GLU A 135 -15.27 13.07 18.95
C GLU A 135 -15.27 12.10 17.76
N TYR A 136 -14.70 10.91 17.95
CA TYR A 136 -14.56 9.87 16.93
C TYR A 136 -15.22 8.57 17.39
N PRO A 137 -16.57 8.47 17.38
CA PRO A 137 -17.31 7.35 17.99
C PRO A 137 -16.96 5.98 17.42
N LEU A 138 -16.49 5.94 16.17
CA LEU A 138 -16.09 4.71 15.46
C LEU A 138 -14.57 4.60 15.23
N GLY A 139 -13.79 5.56 15.72
CA GLY A 139 -12.36 5.69 15.48
C GLY A 139 -12.03 6.66 14.34
N LEU A 140 -10.74 6.74 14.01
CA LEU A 140 -10.16 7.65 13.03
C LEU A 140 -9.08 6.91 12.24
N ALA A 141 -9.00 7.14 10.92
CA ALA A 141 -7.86 6.75 10.12
C ALA A 141 -7.09 8.02 9.70
N VAL A 142 -5.81 8.09 10.03
CA VAL A 142 -4.90 9.12 9.53
C VAL A 142 -4.10 8.52 8.39
N VAL A 143 -4.30 9.06 7.19
CA VAL A 143 -3.66 8.59 5.96
C VAL A 143 -2.58 9.59 5.59
N THR A 144 -1.34 9.13 5.44
CA THR A 144 -0.23 9.93 4.94
C THR A 144 0.09 9.46 3.53
N VAL A 145 0.08 10.40 2.58
CA VAL A 145 0.45 10.18 1.19
C VAL A 145 1.78 10.87 0.97
N THR A 146 2.79 10.10 0.60
CA THR A 146 4.11 10.61 0.21
C THR A 146 4.26 10.48 -1.29
N ASP A 147 4.58 11.58 -1.96
CA ASP A 147 4.91 11.57 -3.38
C ASP A 147 6.27 10.96 -3.61
N LEU A 148 6.31 9.92 -4.44
CA LEU A 148 7.53 9.25 -4.88
C LEU A 148 7.74 9.43 -6.39
N SER A 149 7.05 10.38 -7.04
CA SER A 149 7.27 10.72 -8.45
C SER A 149 8.74 11.06 -8.71
N GLY A 150 9.30 10.47 -9.77
CA GLY A 150 10.72 10.58 -10.10
C GLY A 150 11.67 9.77 -9.21
N GLU A 151 11.19 9.14 -8.13
CA GLU A 151 12.00 8.15 -7.42
C GLU A 151 12.03 6.84 -8.19
N PRO A 152 13.20 6.18 -8.31
CA PRO A 152 13.30 4.90 -9.01
C PRO A 152 12.34 3.89 -8.37
N THR A 153 11.50 3.30 -9.21
CA THR A 153 10.72 2.09 -8.89
C THR A 153 11.68 0.94 -8.63
N GLY A 154 12.07 0.75 -7.36
CA GLY A 154 12.76 -0.45 -6.89
C GLY A 154 13.94 -0.89 -7.76
N GLY A 155 15.03 -0.11 -7.77
CA GLY A 155 16.31 -0.63 -8.24
C GLY A 155 16.77 -1.78 -7.34
N PHE A 156 17.25 -2.88 -7.93
CA PHE A 156 17.83 -3.97 -7.14
C PHE A 156 19.05 -3.48 -6.37
N GLN A 157 19.10 -3.74 -5.07
CA GLN A 157 20.37 -3.74 -4.35
C GLN A 157 20.92 -5.15 -4.38
N VAL A 158 22.03 -5.33 -5.09
CA VAL A 158 22.80 -6.58 -5.11
C VAL A 158 23.89 -6.47 -4.05
N GLU A 159 23.74 -7.24 -2.97
CA GLU A 159 24.77 -7.33 -1.93
C GLU A 159 25.50 -8.68 -2.09
N ARG A 160 26.80 -8.63 -2.39
CA ARG A 160 27.68 -9.80 -2.39
C ARG A 160 28.22 -10.00 -0.98
N ARG A 161 27.88 -11.12 -0.33
CA ARG A 161 28.45 -11.50 0.96
C ARG A 161 29.32 -12.74 0.80
N VAL A 162 30.62 -12.59 1.05
CA VAL A 162 31.55 -13.72 1.09
C VAL A 162 31.39 -14.41 2.43
N MET A 163 30.94 -15.67 2.43
CA MET A 163 30.93 -16.53 3.60
C MET A 163 32.07 -17.56 3.49
N SER A 164 32.53 -18.11 4.62
CA SER A 164 33.79 -18.88 4.73
C SER A 164 33.96 -20.08 3.79
N ALA A 165 32.89 -20.57 3.14
CA ALA A 165 32.94 -21.63 2.13
C ALA A 165 31.92 -21.45 0.96
N ALA A 166 31.24 -20.30 0.86
CA ALA A 166 30.23 -20.04 -0.17
C ALA A 166 30.05 -18.52 -0.43
N THR A 167 29.74 -18.14 -1.66
CA THR A 167 29.34 -16.75 -1.98
C THR A 167 27.82 -16.65 -1.92
N ALA A 168 27.29 -15.94 -0.93
CA ALA A 168 25.86 -15.64 -0.88
C ALA A 168 25.59 -14.34 -1.65
N TRP A 169 24.66 -14.39 -2.59
CA TRP A 169 24.07 -13.22 -3.24
C TRP A 169 22.79 -12.86 -2.50
N THR A 170 22.49 -11.58 -2.32
CA THR A 170 21.19 -11.14 -1.81
C THR A 170 20.61 -10.15 -2.80
N PHE A 171 19.40 -10.44 -3.30
CA PHE A 171 18.69 -9.58 -4.24
C PHE A 171 17.53 -8.89 -3.51
N ARG A 172 17.72 -7.63 -3.13
CA ARG A 172 16.62 -6.88 -2.49
C ARG A 172 15.81 -6.16 -3.56
N CYS A 173 14.53 -6.48 -3.67
CA CYS A 173 13.56 -5.60 -4.32
C CYS A 173 12.83 -4.80 -3.24
N PRO A 174 12.96 -3.46 -3.19
CA PRO A 174 12.26 -2.64 -2.21
C PRO A 174 10.72 -2.72 -2.33
N ALA A 175 10.21 -2.99 -3.53
CA ALA A 175 8.77 -3.00 -3.84
C ALA A 175 8.02 -4.29 -3.43
N ARG A 176 8.73 -5.37 -3.11
CA ARG A 176 8.16 -6.63 -2.63
C ARG A 176 9.08 -7.15 -1.54
N HIS A 177 8.60 -7.18 -0.30
CA HIS A 177 9.27 -7.70 0.89
C HIS A 177 10.52 -8.58 0.59
N GLN A 178 11.66 -8.15 1.12
CA GLN A 178 12.99 -8.74 0.99
C GLN A 178 13.02 -10.23 0.59
N VAL A 179 13.46 -10.55 -0.64
CA VAL A 179 13.75 -11.93 -1.04
C VAL A 179 15.25 -12.19 -0.91
N VAL A 180 15.64 -13.13 -0.06
CA VAL A 180 17.05 -13.52 0.10
C VAL A 180 17.29 -14.82 -0.65
N VAL A 181 17.97 -14.75 -1.81
CA VAL A 181 18.34 -15.94 -2.59
C VAL A 181 19.78 -16.34 -2.30
N THR A 182 20.01 -17.25 -1.36
CA THR A 182 21.37 -17.75 -1.10
C THR A 182 21.78 -18.77 -2.15
N VAL A 183 22.65 -18.38 -3.09
CA VAL A 183 23.26 -19.28 -4.06
C VAL A 183 24.56 -19.86 -3.49
N ARG A 184 24.91 -21.13 -3.79
CA ARG A 184 26.14 -21.80 -3.30
C ARG A 184 27.20 -21.98 -4.39
N SER A 185 27.31 -21.05 -5.35
CA SER A 185 28.29 -21.13 -6.43
C SER A 185 28.87 -19.75 -6.74
N ALA A 186 30.19 -19.70 -6.95
CA ALA A 186 30.97 -18.47 -7.01
C ALA A 186 31.01 -17.82 -8.41
N ASP A 187 30.59 -18.53 -9.46
CA ASP A 187 31.17 -18.24 -10.78
C ASP A 187 30.27 -17.45 -11.74
N ASP A 188 28.94 -17.42 -11.56
CA ASP A 188 28.08 -16.53 -12.35
C ASP A 188 26.66 -16.36 -11.75
N PRO A 189 26.26 -15.16 -11.27
CA PRO A 189 24.89 -14.90 -10.85
C PRO A 189 23.94 -14.63 -12.03
N GLY A 190 24.41 -14.54 -13.28
CA GLY A 190 23.65 -14.12 -14.46
C GLY A 190 22.35 -14.89 -14.64
N ALA A 191 22.40 -16.21 -14.65
CA ALA A 191 21.21 -17.06 -14.78
C ALA A 191 20.20 -16.87 -13.64
N TYR A 192 20.67 -16.63 -12.41
CA TYR A 192 19.79 -16.40 -11.25
C TYR A 192 19.22 -14.99 -11.24
N ARG A 193 19.97 -14.01 -11.73
CA ARG A 193 19.53 -12.62 -11.92
C ARG A 193 18.43 -12.55 -12.99
N GLU A 194 18.59 -13.26 -14.10
CA GLU A 194 17.58 -13.38 -15.15
C GLU A 194 16.33 -14.11 -14.65
N LEU A 195 16.50 -15.23 -13.94
CA LEU A 195 15.37 -15.96 -13.35
C LEU A 195 14.60 -15.09 -12.36
N PHE A 196 15.29 -14.41 -11.44
CA PHE A 196 14.67 -13.53 -10.45
C PHE A 196 14.00 -12.31 -11.10
N ALA A 197 14.62 -11.69 -12.11
CA ALA A 197 14.00 -10.61 -12.88
C ALA A 197 12.75 -11.07 -13.63
N SER A 198 12.77 -12.30 -14.17
CA SER A 198 11.61 -12.90 -14.86
C SER A 198 10.44 -13.20 -13.91
N GLU A 199 10.74 -13.63 -12.68
CA GLU A 199 9.73 -13.93 -11.66
C GLU A 199 9.22 -12.67 -10.94
N HIS A 200 9.96 -11.55 -11.00
CA HIS A 200 9.66 -10.30 -10.31
C HIS A 200 9.61 -9.10 -11.27
N ALA A 201 8.87 -9.26 -12.37
CA ALA A 201 8.56 -8.19 -13.31
C ALA A 201 8.11 -6.90 -12.58
N GLY A 202 8.82 -5.79 -12.83
CA GLY A 202 8.61 -4.49 -12.18
C GLY A 202 9.72 -4.05 -11.20
N CYS A 203 10.63 -4.95 -10.82
CA CYS A 203 11.93 -4.57 -10.25
C CYS A 203 12.89 -4.51 -11.44
N GLU A 204 13.23 -3.33 -11.97
CA GLU A 204 14.19 -3.22 -13.08
C GLU A 204 15.61 -3.02 -12.54
N VAL A 205 16.60 -3.52 -13.30
CA VAL A 205 17.99 -3.38 -12.88
C VAL A 205 18.48 -1.98 -13.14
N ALA A 206 18.69 -1.23 -12.06
CA ALA A 206 19.56 -0.06 -12.11
C ALA A 206 20.94 -0.55 -12.61
N ALA A 207 21.36 -0.02 -13.76
CA ALA A 207 22.64 -0.31 -14.38
C ALA A 207 23.82 0.13 -13.49
#